data_AF-A0A0F6U533-F1
#
_entry.id   AF-A0A0F6U533-F1
#
_cell.length_a   1.000
_cell.length_b   1.000
_cell.length_c   1.000
_cell.angle_alpha   90.00
_cell.angle_beta   90.00
_cell.angle_gamma   90.00
#
_symmetry.space_group_name_H-M   'P 1'
#
loop_
_entity.id
_entity.type
_entity.pdbx_description
1 polymer ?
#
loop_
_entity_poly.entity_id
_entity_poly.type
_entity_poly.pdbx_seq_one_letter_code
_entity_poly.pdbx_strand_id
1 'polypeptide(L)' 'MARVPVISKDGKPLMPTKPSRARRWIKEGKAIGKFNDLDRAG' A
#
# COMPACT_ATOMS: atom_id res chain seq x y z
N MET A 1 10.74 4.71 9.36
CA MET A 1 9.30 4.40 9.17
C MET A 1 9.12 3.83 7.78
N ALA A 2 8.71 2.56 7.65
CA ALA A 2 8.42 1.96 6.35
C ALA A 2 7.30 2.73 5.64
N ARG A 3 7.49 3.03 4.35
CA ARG A 3 6.48 3.65 3.48
C ARG A 3 5.74 2.54 2.73
N VAL A 4 4.44 2.72 2.52
CA VAL A 4 3.64 1.79 1.72
C VAL A 4 3.53 2.34 0.29
N PRO A 5 4.03 1.63 -0.73
CA PRO A 5 3.80 1.99 -2.13
C PRO A 5 2.31 2.07 -2.44
N VAL A 6 1.92 3.02 -3.28
CA VAL A 6 0.53 3.19 -3.72
C VAL A 6 0.53 3.16 -5.24
N ILE A 7 -0.35 2.35 -5.83
CA ILE A 7 -0.50 2.22 -7.28
C ILE A 7 -1.90 2.72 -7.65
N SER A 8 -2.01 3.54 -8.71
CA SER A 8 -3.29 4.00 -9.24
C SER A 8 -4.06 2.85 -9.91
N LYS A 9 -5.33 3.09 -10.24
CA LYS A 9 -6.14 2.12 -11.00
C LYS A 9 -5.53 1.77 -12.36
N ASP A 10 -4.79 2.71 -12.97
CA ASP A 10 -4.11 2.54 -14.26
C ASP A 10 -2.71 1.92 -14.13
N GLY A 11 -2.34 1.42 -12.94
CA GLY A 11 -1.04 0.80 -12.71
C GLY A 11 0.12 1.80 -12.52
N LYS A 12 -0.14 3.11 -12.45
CA LYS A 12 0.91 4.12 -12.27
C LYS A 12 1.28 4.26 -10.79
N PRO A 13 2.57 4.31 -10.44
CA PRO A 13 2.99 4.62 -9.07
C PRO A 13 2.50 6.00 -8.63
N LEU A 14 2.01 6.09 -7.40
CA LEU A 14 1.64 7.31 -6.71
C LEU A 14 2.57 7.56 -5.53
N MET A 15 2.44 8.73 -4.90
CA MET A 15 3.22 9.07 -3.70
C MET A 15 3.01 8.01 -2.60
N PRO A 16 4.08 7.38 -2.09
CA PRO A 16 3.99 6.42 -1.00
C PRO A 16 3.38 7.03 0.26
N THR A 17 2.56 6.25 0.96
CA THR A 17 1.79 6.74 2.11
C THR A 17 2.27 6.14 3.43
N LYS A 18 1.72 6.65 4.53
CA LYS A 18 1.95 6.09 5.88
C LYS A 18 1.16 4.77 6.02
N PRO A 19 1.69 3.74 6.70
CA PRO A 19 0.97 2.49 6.92
C PRO A 19 -0.42 2.67 7.57
N SER A 20 -0.56 3.63 8.49
CA SER A 20 -1.85 3.96 9.12
C SER A 20 -2.91 4.44 8.12
N ARG A 21 -2.49 5.23 7.12
CA ARG A 21 -3.39 5.73 6.06
C ARG A 21 -3.76 4.63 5.08
N ALA A 22 -2.83 3.75 4.72
CA ALA A 22 -3.10 2.59 3.87
C ALA A 22 -4.15 1.66 4.50
N ARG A 23 -3.99 1.31 5.78
CA ARG A 23 -4.98 0.51 6.53
C ARG A 23 -6.36 1.16 6.57
N ARG A 24 -6.42 2.48 6.77
CA ARG A 24 -7.70 3.21 6.76
C ARG A 24 -8.41 3.12 5.41
N TRP A 25 -7.68 3.31 4.30
CA TRP A 25 -8.28 3.18 2.96
C TRP A 25 -8.81 1.78 2.68
N ILE A 26 -8.12 0.73 3.13
CA ILE A 26 -8.60 -0.65 3.00
C ILE A 26 -9.89 -0.84 3.82
N LYS A 27 -9.92 -0.37 5.08
CA LYS A 27 -11.12 -0.44 5.94
C LYS A 27 -12.31 0.32 5.35
N GLU A 28 -12.06 1.45 4.70
CA GLU A 28 -13.09 2.28 4.06
C GLU A 28 -13.46 1.81 2.64
N GLY A 29 -12.87 0.71 2.13
CA GLY A 29 -13.15 0.20 0.78
C GLY A 29 -12.59 1.09 -0.35
N LYS A 30 -11.70 2.04 -0.04
CA LYS A 30 -11.09 2.95 -1.02
C LYS A 30 -9.87 2.36 -1.72
N ALA A 31 -9.28 1.31 -1.15
CA ALA A 31 -8.12 0.61 -1.70
C ALA A 31 -8.16 -0.88 -1.37
N ILE A 32 -7.40 -1.68 -2.13
CA ILE A 32 -7.24 -3.12 -1.93
C ILE A 32 -5.80 -3.37 -1.47
N GLY A 33 -5.62 -4.09 -0.36
CA GLY A 33 -4.29 -4.49 0.10
C GLY A 33 -3.71 -5.59 -0.79
N LYS A 34 -2.54 -5.34 -1.39
CA LYS A 34 -1.74 -6.37 -2.06
C LYS A 34 -0.50 -6.64 -1.20
N PHE A 35 -0.45 -7.82 -0.60
CA PHE A 35 0.65 -8.27 0.23
C PHE A 35 1.40 -9.34 -0.55
N ASN A 36 2.73 -9.21 -0.62
CA ASN A 36 3.60 -10.23 -1.20
C ASN A 36 4.57 -10.73 -0.13
N ASP A 37 5.07 -11.95 -0.32
CA ASP A 37 5.99 -12.59 0.64
C ASP A 37 7.46 -12.16 0.44
N LEU A 38 7.70 -11.16 -0.42
CA LEU A 38 9.04 -10.71 -0.82
C LEU A 38 9.76 -9.87 0.25
N ASP A 39 9.18 -9.68 1.44
CA ASP A 39 9.78 -8.93 2.55
C ASP A 39 10.59 -9.83 3.53
N ARG A 40 10.85 -11.11 3.18
CA ARG A 40 11.87 -11.91 3.89
C ARG A 40 13.27 -11.50 3.44
N ALA A 41 13.72 -10.34 3.91
CA ALA A 41 15.16 -10.11 4.06
C ALA A 41 15.63 -11.05 5.19
N GLY A 42 16.20 -12.18 4.80
CA GLY A 42 17.11 -12.94 5.66
C GLY A 42 18.43 -12.19 5.83
#